data_AF-A0A367WSV1-F1
#
_entry.id   AF-A0A367WSV1-F1
#
_cell.length_a   1.000
_cell.length_b   1.000
_cell.length_c   1.000
_cell.angle_alpha   90.00
_cell.angle_beta   90.00
_cell.angle_gamma   90.00
#
_symmetry.space_group_name_H-M   'P 1'
#
loop_
_entity.id
_entity.type
_entity.pdbx_description
1 polymer ?
#
loop_
_entity_poly.entity_id
_entity_poly.type
_entity_poly.pdbx_seq_one_letter_code
_entity_poly.pdbx_strand_id
1 'polypeptide(L)'
;MAYIFTEANDPTKIAERQWGKADPIMFTTFTSCIGIMGIKDDKVIGVHLTLMGTEDELVTTANIDQAIALLDGAANPVIIGQVEIWEDSVPAVYQHLVSTLHPVAIYPRDDGTYGGGNDQGNVQPLEAP
;
A
#
# COMPACT_ATOMS: atom_id res chain seq x y z
N MET A 1 3.14 -19.10 -5.39
CA MET A 1 4.59 -18.79 -5.22
C MET A 1 4.73 -17.59 -4.29
N ALA A 2 5.91 -17.31 -3.69
CA ALA A 2 6.03 -16.16 -2.78
C ALA A 2 5.82 -14.83 -3.54
N TYR A 3 5.09 -13.90 -2.94
CA TYR A 3 4.86 -12.57 -3.49
C TYR A 3 6.12 -11.74 -3.25
N ILE A 4 6.98 -11.65 -4.26
CA ILE A 4 8.28 -10.98 -4.12
C ILE A 4 8.09 -9.48 -4.31
N PHE A 5 8.31 -8.73 -3.24
CA PHE A 5 8.41 -7.28 -3.31
C PHE A 5 9.81 -6.84 -3.71
N THR A 6 9.89 -5.83 -4.57
CA THR A 6 11.15 -5.20 -4.96
C THR A 6 11.13 -3.70 -4.67
N GLU A 7 12.29 -3.10 -4.40
CA GLU A 7 12.35 -1.65 -4.26
C GLU A 7 12.14 -0.99 -5.62
N ALA A 8 11.34 0.08 -5.66
CA ALA A 8 11.09 0.84 -6.86
C ALA A 8 12.33 1.67 -7.24
N ASN A 9 12.67 1.68 -8.53
CA ASN A 9 13.75 2.55 -9.04
C ASN A 9 13.39 4.04 -8.98
N ASP A 10 12.09 4.36 -9.02
CA ASP A 10 11.53 5.70 -8.96
C ASP A 10 10.42 5.72 -7.89
N PRO A 11 10.62 6.40 -6.74
CA PRO A 11 9.65 6.44 -5.66
C PRO A 11 8.37 7.23 -6.02
N THR A 12 8.36 7.93 -7.17
CA THR A 12 7.15 8.58 -7.72
C THR A 12 6.39 7.68 -8.70
N LYS A 13 6.83 6.43 -8.90
CA LYS A 13 6.21 5.44 -9.78
C LYS A 13 6.35 4.03 -9.23
N ILE A 14 5.92 3.83 -7.98
CA ILE A 14 5.98 2.52 -7.32
C ILE A 14 4.97 1.59 -7.99
N ALA A 15 5.46 0.64 -8.79
CA ALA A 15 4.62 -0.32 -9.49
C ALA A 15 4.03 -1.37 -8.53
N GLU A 16 3.02 -2.10 -8.98
CA GLU A 16 2.47 -3.24 -8.23
C GLU A 16 3.61 -4.16 -7.75
N ARG A 17 3.53 -4.59 -6.49
CA ARG A 17 4.55 -5.45 -5.85
C ARG A 17 5.90 -4.76 -5.70
N GLN A 18 5.90 -3.43 -5.69
CA GLN A 18 7.07 -2.65 -5.30
C GLN A 18 6.82 -1.88 -4.03
N TRP A 19 7.91 -1.49 -3.40
CA TRP A 19 7.92 -0.56 -2.29
C TRP A 19 8.89 0.58 -2.56
N GLY A 20 8.70 1.71 -1.90
CA GLY A 20 9.59 2.87 -2.02
C GLY A 20 9.53 3.74 -0.79
N LYS A 21 10.59 4.53 -0.56
CA LYS A 21 10.69 5.45 0.56
C LYS A 21 11.22 6.81 0.11
N ALA A 22 10.36 7.81 0.09
CA ALA A 22 10.69 9.19 -0.25
C ALA A 22 9.68 10.17 0.35
N ASP A 23 9.80 11.45 0.01
CA ASP A 23 8.78 12.44 0.34
C ASP A 23 8.65 13.42 -0.84
N PRO A 24 7.57 13.37 -1.63
CA PRO A 24 6.48 12.39 -1.58
C PRO A 24 6.83 11.04 -2.23
N ILE A 25 5.97 10.04 -2.04
CA ILE A 25 5.90 8.85 -2.90
C ILE A 25 4.62 8.87 -3.75
N MET A 26 4.66 8.21 -4.89
CA MET A 26 3.49 7.95 -5.72
C MET A 26 3.55 6.51 -6.26
N PHE A 27 2.40 5.86 -6.30
CA PHE A 27 2.22 4.55 -6.90
C PHE A 27 1.91 4.69 -8.40
N THR A 28 1.94 3.58 -9.14
CA THR A 28 1.33 3.53 -10.48
C THR A 28 -0.20 3.43 -10.40
N THR A 29 -0.88 3.41 -11.54
CA THR A 29 -2.34 3.38 -11.61
C THR A 29 -2.95 2.18 -10.86
N PHE A 30 -4.01 2.46 -10.10
CA PHE A 30 -4.84 1.52 -9.38
C PHE A 30 -6.00 1.11 -10.27
N THR A 31 -6.24 -0.20 -10.39
CA THR A 31 -7.45 -0.77 -11.01
C THR A 31 -8.17 -1.68 -10.01
N SER A 32 -7.41 -2.47 -9.26
CA SER A 32 -7.86 -3.27 -8.12
C SER A 32 -6.85 -3.25 -6.97
N CYS A 33 -5.96 -2.26 -6.99
CA CYS A 33 -4.84 -2.19 -6.06
C CYS A 33 -5.20 -1.42 -4.80
N ILE A 34 -4.38 -1.61 -3.77
CA ILE A 34 -4.31 -0.74 -2.60
C ILE A 34 -2.85 -0.38 -2.33
N GLY A 35 -2.62 0.83 -1.82
CA GLY A 35 -1.33 1.28 -1.33
C GLY A 35 -1.36 1.28 0.20
N ILE A 36 -0.36 0.68 0.82
CA ILE A 36 -0.10 0.87 2.25
C ILE A 36 1.06 1.83 2.41
N MET A 37 0.95 2.77 3.34
CA MET A 37 1.95 3.80 3.58
C MET A 37 2.13 4.03 5.08
N GLY A 38 3.26 4.62 5.46
CA GLY A 38 3.51 5.12 6.82
C GLY A 38 4.72 6.05 6.84
N ILE A 39 4.96 6.68 7.99
CA ILE A 39 6.11 7.57 8.18
C ILE A 39 7.27 6.83 8.85
N LYS A 40 8.44 6.84 8.21
CA LYS A 40 9.68 6.26 8.71
C LYS A 40 10.84 7.19 8.41
N ASP A 41 11.57 7.60 9.44
CA ASP A 41 12.71 8.52 9.34
C ASP A 41 12.38 9.79 8.53
N ASP A 42 11.29 10.45 8.90
CA ASP A 42 10.77 11.67 8.26
C ASP A 42 10.42 11.55 6.77
N LYS A 43 10.31 10.32 6.25
CA LYS A 43 9.87 10.03 4.87
C LYS A 43 8.63 9.16 4.87
N VAL A 44 7.88 9.22 3.78
CA VAL A 44 6.83 8.25 3.51
C VAL A 44 7.47 6.98 2.96
N ILE A 45 7.21 5.86 3.61
CA ILE A 45 7.46 4.53 3.06
C ILE A 45 6.13 3.93 2.63
N GLY A 46 6.08 3.29 1.47
CA GLY A 46 4.86 2.66 1.00
C GLY A 46 5.08 1.46 0.11
N VAL A 47 4.05 0.60 0.03
CA VAL A 47 4.04 -0.65 -0.72
C VAL A 47 2.78 -0.72 -1.57
N HIS A 48 2.94 -1.06 -2.85
CA HIS A 48 1.83 -1.21 -3.78
C HIS A 48 1.35 -2.68 -3.79
N LEU A 49 0.15 -2.90 -3.26
CA LEU A 49 -0.50 -4.20 -3.22
C LEU A 49 -1.48 -4.34 -4.38
N THR A 50 -1.50 -5.52 -5.00
CA THR A 50 -2.50 -5.90 -5.98
C THR A 50 -3.31 -7.07 -5.45
N LEU A 51 -4.56 -7.16 -5.88
CA LEU A 51 -5.48 -8.24 -5.50
C LEU A 51 -4.99 -9.61 -6.00
N MET A 52 -4.31 -9.61 -7.14
CA MET A 52 -3.77 -10.81 -7.77
C MET A 52 -2.33 -11.05 -7.32
N GLY A 53 -2.06 -12.23 -6.77
CA GLY A 53 -0.74 -12.69 -6.37
C GLY A 53 0.15 -13.12 -7.54
N THR A 54 0.53 -14.39 -7.55
CA THR A 54 1.30 -15.03 -8.62
C THR A 54 0.40 -15.98 -9.41
N GLU A 55 0.57 -16.07 -10.73
CA GLU A 55 -0.04 -17.15 -11.54
C GLU A 55 -1.57 -17.27 -11.36
N ASP A 56 -2.28 -16.14 -11.41
CA ASP A 56 -3.75 -16.05 -11.28
C ASP A 56 -4.33 -16.41 -9.90
N GLU A 57 -3.51 -16.59 -8.87
CA GLU A 57 -3.97 -16.77 -7.48
C GLU A 57 -4.27 -15.42 -6.80
N LEU A 58 -5.23 -15.39 -5.87
CA LEU A 58 -5.52 -14.21 -5.06
C LEU A 58 -4.42 -13.97 -3.99
N VAL A 59 -4.28 -12.72 -3.58
CA VAL A 59 -3.41 -12.31 -2.46
C VAL A 59 -3.77 -13.06 -1.17
N THR A 60 -2.76 -13.43 -0.39
CA THR A 60 -2.92 -14.16 0.88
C THR A 60 -2.48 -13.32 2.08
N THR A 61 -2.85 -13.74 3.30
CA THR A 61 -2.40 -13.09 4.54
C THR A 61 -0.88 -13.07 4.67
N ALA A 62 -0.18 -14.11 4.19
CA ALA A 62 1.28 -14.16 4.20
C ALA A 62 1.91 -13.07 3.30
N ASN A 63 1.23 -12.68 2.21
CA ASN A 63 1.70 -11.60 1.35
C ASN A 63 1.49 -10.23 2.02
N ILE A 64 0.40 -10.09 2.77
CA ILE A 64 0.15 -8.93 3.61
C ILE A 64 1.20 -8.79 4.70
N ASP A 65 1.54 -9.87 5.40
CA ASP A 65 2.58 -9.83 6.44
C ASP A 65 3.94 -9.40 5.87
N GLN A 66 4.29 -9.86 4.66
CA GLN A 66 5.50 -9.43 3.95
C GLN A 66 5.46 -7.93 3.62
N ALA A 67 4.31 -7.42 3.16
CA ALA A 67 4.16 -6.01 2.83
C ALA A 67 4.26 -5.11 4.07
N ILE A 68 3.60 -5.50 5.16
CA ILE A 68 3.65 -4.76 6.44
C ILE A 68 5.07 -4.75 7.00
N ALA A 69 5.79 -5.87 6.91
CA ALA A 69 7.19 -5.94 7.33
C ALA A 69 8.08 -4.93 6.59
N LEU A 70 7.78 -4.61 5.32
CA LEU A 70 8.52 -3.60 4.55
C LEU A 70 8.29 -2.17 5.06
N LEU A 71 7.18 -1.89 5.73
CA LEU A 71 6.98 -0.60 6.39
C LEU A 71 7.92 -0.42 7.60
N ASP A 72 8.58 -1.48 8.08
CA ASP A 72 9.60 -1.44 9.14
C ASP A 72 9.16 -0.65 10.39
N GLY A 73 7.92 -0.89 10.85
CA GLY A 73 7.36 -0.20 12.01
C GLY A 73 7.11 1.30 11.80
N ALA A 74 6.85 1.72 10.56
CA ALA A 74 6.44 3.08 10.24
C ALA A 74 5.24 3.54 11.09
N ALA A 75 5.26 4.81 11.48
CA ALA A 75 4.19 5.45 12.24
C ALA A 75 3.03 5.87 11.34
N ASN A 76 1.85 6.03 11.95
CA ASN A 76 0.65 6.59 11.33
C ASN A 76 0.30 5.93 9.97
N PRO A 77 0.08 4.61 9.96
CA PRO A 77 -0.13 3.89 8.72
C PRO A 77 -1.43 4.32 8.02
N VAL A 78 -1.39 4.27 6.70
CA VAL A 78 -2.50 4.62 5.81
C VAL A 78 -2.71 3.50 4.80
N ILE A 79 -3.99 3.19 4.53
CA ILE A 79 -4.44 2.41 3.38
C ILE A 79 -5.15 3.35 2.41
N ILE A 80 -4.80 3.29 1.12
CA ILE A 80 -5.47 4.06 0.04
C ILE A 80 -5.75 3.16 -1.17
N GLY A 81 -6.85 3.39 -1.89
CA GLY A 81 -7.13 2.68 -3.15
C GLY A 81 -8.49 1.99 -3.15
N GLN A 82 -8.58 0.92 -3.95
CA GLN A 82 -9.81 0.19 -4.27
C GLN A 82 -10.26 -0.74 -3.12
N VAL A 83 -10.63 -0.15 -1.98
CA VAL A 83 -10.99 -0.85 -0.74
C VAL A 83 -12.19 -1.78 -0.93
N GLU A 84 -13.26 -1.33 -1.60
CA GLU A 84 -14.48 -2.12 -1.78
C GLU A 84 -14.20 -3.43 -2.55
N ILE A 85 -13.35 -3.38 -3.57
CA ILE A 85 -12.95 -4.56 -4.34
C ILE A 85 -12.26 -5.61 -3.43
N TRP A 86 -11.45 -5.15 -2.47
CA TRP A 86 -10.75 -6.03 -1.53
C TRP A 86 -11.68 -6.62 -0.47
N GLU A 87 -12.63 -5.83 0.03
CA GLU A 87 -13.66 -6.29 0.95
C GLU A 87 -14.55 -7.37 0.32
N ASP A 88 -14.90 -7.22 -0.96
CA ASP A 88 -15.73 -8.19 -1.68
C ASP A 88 -14.95 -9.44 -2.12
N SER A 89 -13.71 -9.28 -2.56
CA SER A 89 -12.95 -10.37 -3.20
C SER A 89 -12.14 -11.21 -2.20
N VAL A 90 -11.55 -10.56 -1.19
CA VAL A 90 -10.64 -11.20 -0.21
C VAL A 90 -10.91 -10.70 1.22
N PRO A 91 -12.16 -10.77 1.73
CA PRO A 91 -12.58 -10.13 2.98
C PRO A 91 -11.68 -10.48 4.18
N ALA A 92 -11.32 -11.77 4.32
CA ALA A 92 -10.46 -12.22 5.42
C ALA A 92 -9.02 -11.67 5.34
N VAL A 93 -8.50 -11.50 4.12
CA VAL A 93 -7.14 -10.96 3.90
C VAL A 93 -7.13 -9.46 4.13
N TYR A 94 -8.15 -8.74 3.66
CA TYR A 94 -8.31 -7.32 3.92
C TYR A 94 -8.51 -7.04 5.42
N GLN A 95 -9.33 -7.83 6.12
CA GLN A 95 -9.49 -7.70 7.57
C GLN A 95 -8.18 -7.94 8.32
N HIS A 96 -7.38 -8.92 7.90
CA HIS A 96 -6.04 -9.17 8.45
C HIS A 96 -5.12 -7.96 8.27
N LEU A 97 -5.10 -7.34 7.08
CA LEU A 97 -4.35 -6.12 6.81
C LEU A 97 -4.75 -4.97 7.76
N VAL A 98 -6.05 -4.66 7.85
CA VAL A 98 -6.56 -3.55 8.67
C VAL A 98 -6.29 -3.79 10.16
N SER A 99 -6.47 -5.02 10.64
CA SER A 99 -6.22 -5.34 12.05
C SER A 99 -4.73 -5.27 12.42
N THR A 100 -3.84 -5.66 11.51
CA THR A 100 -2.40 -5.69 11.78
C THR A 100 -1.78 -4.28 11.78
N LEU A 101 -2.28 -3.37 10.94
CA LEU A 101 -1.84 -1.97 10.91
C LEU A 101 -2.47 -1.08 11.99
N HIS A 102 -3.36 -1.61 12.83
CA HIS A 102 -4.16 -0.79 13.74
C HIS A 102 -3.30 -0.02 14.77
N PRO A 103 -3.55 1.29 14.99
CA PRO A 103 -4.53 2.13 14.32
C PRO A 103 -4.10 2.55 12.90
N VAL A 104 -5.04 2.51 11.94
CA VAL A 104 -4.80 2.81 10.51
C VAL A 104 -5.87 3.76 9.98
N ALA A 105 -5.48 4.73 9.15
CA ALA A 105 -6.42 5.57 8.41
C ALA A 105 -6.67 4.99 7.02
N ILE A 106 -7.92 4.99 6.57
CA ILE A 106 -8.35 4.34 5.33
C ILE A 106 -8.95 5.39 4.40
N TYR A 107 -8.47 5.45 3.16
CA TYR A 107 -8.93 6.37 2.12
C TYR A 107 -9.38 5.57 0.89
N PRO A 108 -10.66 5.18 0.82
CA PRO A 108 -11.22 4.55 -0.37
C PRO A 108 -11.10 5.48 -1.58
N ARG A 109 -10.68 4.92 -2.73
CA ARG A 109 -10.53 5.62 -4.01
C ARG A 109 -10.87 4.68 -5.16
N ASP A 110 -11.36 5.26 -6.24
CA ASP A 110 -11.58 4.57 -7.51
C ASP A 110 -10.25 4.35 -8.26
N ASP A 111 -10.33 4.04 -9.57
CA ASP A 111 -9.17 3.93 -10.44
C ASP A 111 -8.44 5.28 -10.55
N GLY A 112 -7.13 5.26 -10.37
CA GLY A 112 -6.35 6.49 -10.39
C GLY A 112 -4.91 6.30 -9.95
N THR A 113 -4.17 7.39 -9.83
CA THR A 113 -2.77 7.38 -9.40
C THR A 113 -2.65 8.15 -8.10
N TYR A 114 -2.33 7.42 -7.03
CA TYR A 114 -2.33 7.96 -5.67
C TYR A 114 -0.96 7.81 -5.00
N GLY A 115 -0.77 8.52 -3.91
CA GLY A 115 0.45 8.44 -3.12
C GLY A 115 0.31 9.16 -1.79
N GLY A 116 1.44 9.57 -1.24
CA GLY A 116 1.48 10.22 0.06
C GLY A 116 2.69 11.12 0.22
N GLY A 117 2.50 12.25 0.89
CA GLY A 117 3.55 13.12 1.39
C GLY A 117 3.60 13.11 2.91
N ASN A 118 4.74 13.49 3.48
CA ASN A 118 4.87 13.69 4.91
C ASN A 118 4.31 15.08 5.29
N ASP A 119 3.19 15.09 6.02
CA ASP A 119 2.65 16.29 6.66
C ASP A 119 2.78 16.17 8.18
N GLN A 120 3.85 16.78 8.71
CA GLN A 120 4.13 16.85 10.15
C GLN A 120 4.11 15.48 10.85
N GLY A 121 4.65 14.45 10.21
CA GLY A 121 4.70 13.09 10.73
C GLY A 121 3.46 12.26 10.45
N ASN A 122 2.52 12.76 9.64
CA ASN A 122 1.38 12.01 9.13
C ASN A 122 1.48 11.83 7.62
N VAL A 123 0.95 10.72 7.12
CA VAL A 123 0.81 10.55 5.67
C VAL A 123 -0.37 11.38 5.19
N GLN A 124 -0.11 12.40 4.38
CA GLN A 124 -1.12 13.17 3.66
C GLN A 124 -1.35 12.52 2.29
N PRO A 125 -2.54 11.95 2.01
CA PRO A 125 -2.84 11.39 0.69
C PRO A 125 -2.68 12.40 -0.44
N LEU A 126 -2.09 11.95 -1.54
CA LEU A 126 -1.89 12.70 -2.77
C LEU A 126 -2.56 11.98 -3.95
N GLU A 127 -2.91 12.75 -4.96
CA GLU A 127 -3.55 12.27 -6.20
C GLU A 127 -2.90 12.99 -7.39
N ALA A 128 -2.57 12.24 -8.44
CA ALA A 128 -2.09 12.82 -9.69
C ALA A 128 -3.24 13.49 -10.45
N PRO A 129 -2.98 14.60 -11.16
CA PRO A 129 -3.99 15.32 -11.95
C PRO A 129 -4.53 14.54 -13.15
#